data_AF-A0A956EXZ2-F1
#
_entry.id   AF-A0A956EXZ2-F1
#
_cell.length_a   1.000
_cell.length_b   1.000
_cell.length_c   1.000
_cell.angle_alpha   90.00
_cell.angle_beta   90.00
_cell.angle_gamma   90.00
#
_symmetry.space_group_name_H-M   'P 1'
#
loop_
_entity.id
_entity.type
_entity.pdbx_description
1 polymer ?
#
loop_
_entity_poly.entity_id
_entity_poly.type
_entity_poly.pdbx_seq_one_letter_code
_entity_poly.pdbx_strand_id
1 'polypeptide(L)'
;MVGYIAGHVSKLSQARALPLVCLMLGVVSVACGKDPPPPPPEVAASAAPPKPCADGKSEDPPNSEFKPAQNAFRDKDYPKAKGLLEALAKKYEHSASVRVWQGDAALFDSKTPLSEAADESLVFYKQALKLHEDGCGLPDYERYYLRMGFGYAYLRKKDGKQALAHLKAAEKEFKNSSGLFYNIARAYCREDNVDECVAYFEKTLVNAKALKKPDFLRSHYSLASWVSRSRTQSEFVKLRRDNRYQKLLAKYKGD
;
A
#
# COMPACT_ATOMS: atom_id res chain seq x y z
N MET A 1 -60.62 7.08 20.10
CA MET A 1 -60.65 6.18 18.91
C MET A 1 -59.24 5.60 18.79
N VAL A 2 -58.88 4.52 19.47
CA VAL A 2 -59.25 3.09 19.31
C VAL A 2 -58.76 2.48 17.99
N GLY A 3 -57.92 1.43 18.15
CA GLY A 3 -57.43 0.46 17.15
C GLY A 3 -55.93 0.62 16.88
N TYR A 4 -54.97 -0.18 17.36
CA TYR A 4 -54.88 -1.62 17.71
C TYR A 4 -55.26 -2.56 16.57
N ILE A 5 -54.25 -3.04 15.81
CA ILE A 5 -54.18 -4.41 15.29
C ILE A 5 -52.73 -4.91 15.41
N ALA A 6 -52.63 -6.09 16.01
CA ALA A 6 -51.43 -6.88 16.27
C ALA A 6 -51.29 -8.03 15.24
N GLY A 7 -50.11 -8.67 15.24
CA GLY A 7 -49.86 -9.98 14.64
C GLY A 7 -49.18 -9.89 13.27
N HIS A 8 -48.18 -10.70 12.91
CA HIS A 8 -47.92 -12.08 13.30
C HIS A 8 -46.42 -12.39 13.28
N VAL A 9 -46.02 -13.25 14.22
CA VAL A 9 -44.74 -13.96 14.27
C VAL A 9 -44.84 -15.17 13.35
N SER A 10 -43.82 -15.43 12.52
CA SER A 10 -43.56 -16.77 11.99
C SER A 10 -42.06 -17.06 12.01
N LYS A 11 -41.67 -17.89 12.98
CA LYS A 11 -40.42 -18.66 13.00
C LYS A 11 -40.60 -19.88 12.11
N LEU A 12 -39.72 -20.06 11.14
CA LEU A 12 -39.44 -21.30 10.40
C LEU A 12 -37.96 -21.20 10.02
N SER A 13 -37.10 -22.21 10.06
CA SER A 13 -37.09 -23.56 10.60
C SER A 13 -35.61 -23.95 10.52
N GLN A 14 -35.05 -24.57 11.56
CA GLN A 14 -33.73 -25.18 11.47
C GLN A 14 -33.80 -26.38 10.51
N ALA A 15 -32.82 -26.51 9.61
CA ALA A 15 -32.55 -27.74 8.91
C ALA A 15 -31.04 -28.02 8.98
N ARG A 16 -30.68 -28.92 9.91
CA ARG A 16 -29.44 -29.69 9.87
C ARG A 16 -29.62 -30.79 8.82
N ALA A 17 -28.66 -30.98 7.94
CA ALA A 17 -28.49 -32.23 7.20
C ALA A 17 -27.00 -32.60 7.16
N LEU A 18 -26.73 -33.78 7.69
CA LEU A 18 -25.44 -34.47 7.80
C LEU A 18 -24.94 -34.99 6.43
N PRO A 19 -23.66 -35.43 6.33
CA PRO A 19 -23.00 -35.71 5.06
C PRO A 19 -23.39 -37.08 4.50
N LEU A 20 -23.59 -37.14 3.18
CA LEU A 20 -23.77 -38.40 2.45
C LEU A 20 -22.39 -39.06 2.22
N VAL A 21 -22.14 -40.15 2.93
CA VAL A 21 -21.10 -41.13 2.62
C VAL A 21 -21.67 -42.05 1.54
N CYS A 22 -21.22 -41.92 0.30
CA CYS A 22 -21.53 -42.87 -0.76
C CYS A 22 -20.61 -44.10 -0.65
N LEU A 23 -21.18 -45.21 -0.21
CA LEU A 23 -20.69 -46.56 -0.41
C LEU A 23 -20.73 -46.86 -1.92
N MET A 24 -19.57 -47.07 -2.55
CA MET A 24 -19.51 -47.67 -3.89
C MET A 24 -19.21 -49.17 -3.75
N LEU A 25 -20.21 -49.96 -4.14
CA LEU A 25 -20.16 -51.42 -4.28
C LEU A 25 -19.14 -51.81 -5.36
N GLY A 26 -18.24 -52.71 -4.99
CA GLY A 26 -17.27 -53.31 -5.89
C GLY A 26 -17.91 -54.28 -6.88
N VAL A 27 -17.66 -54.05 -8.16
CA VAL A 27 -17.86 -55.04 -9.23
C VAL A 27 -16.51 -55.71 -9.46
N VAL A 28 -16.41 -56.98 -9.09
CA VAL A 28 -15.22 -57.81 -9.39
C VAL A 28 -15.41 -58.40 -10.79
N SER A 29 -14.79 -57.76 -11.77
CA SER A 29 -14.59 -58.35 -13.11
C SER A 29 -13.22 -59.01 -13.14
N VAL A 30 -13.20 -60.34 -13.16
CA VAL A 30 -11.99 -61.13 -13.41
C VAL A 30 -11.71 -61.06 -14.92
N ALA A 31 -10.68 -60.30 -15.30
CA ALA A 31 -10.14 -60.30 -16.65
C ALA A 31 -8.63 -60.53 -16.57
N CYS A 32 -8.19 -61.69 -17.08
CA CYS A 32 -6.79 -61.98 -17.35
C CYS A 32 -6.29 -61.04 -18.46
N GLY A 33 -5.22 -60.29 -18.21
CA GLY A 33 -4.54 -59.56 -19.28
C GLY A 33 -3.55 -58.51 -18.80
N LYS A 34 -2.28 -58.94 -18.66
CA LYS A 34 -1.04 -58.13 -18.60
C LYS A 34 -0.94 -57.10 -17.46
N ASP A 35 0.18 -57.12 -16.76
CA ASP A 35 0.49 -56.13 -15.72
C ASP A 35 0.28 -54.71 -16.26
N PRO A 36 -0.40 -53.81 -15.51
CA PRO A 36 -0.51 -52.43 -15.90
C PRO A 36 0.90 -51.84 -16.03
N PRO A 37 1.17 -51.04 -17.08
CA PRO A 37 2.49 -50.43 -17.24
C PRO A 37 2.81 -49.61 -15.99
N PRO A 38 4.09 -49.60 -15.55
CA PRO A 38 4.50 -48.84 -14.39
C PRO A 38 4.06 -47.38 -14.56
N PRO A 39 3.61 -46.72 -13.47
CA PRO A 39 3.25 -45.31 -13.54
C PRO A 39 4.43 -44.54 -14.14
N PRO A 40 4.18 -43.56 -15.03
CA PRO A 40 5.23 -42.74 -15.57
C PRO A 40 6.05 -42.14 -14.41
N PRO A 41 7.38 -42.06 -14.55
CA PRO A 41 8.22 -41.50 -13.50
C PRO A 41 7.66 -40.15 -13.09
N GLU A 42 7.45 -39.98 -11.79
CA GLU A 42 7.01 -38.74 -11.18
C GLU A 42 7.90 -37.63 -11.71
N VAL A 43 7.35 -36.78 -12.58
CA VAL A 43 8.08 -35.65 -13.16
C VAL A 43 8.50 -34.82 -11.97
N ALA A 44 9.79 -34.84 -11.64
CA ALA A 44 10.36 -34.07 -10.56
C ALA A 44 9.77 -32.66 -10.64
N ALA A 45 9.03 -32.27 -9.59
CA ALA A 45 8.44 -30.95 -9.50
C ALA A 45 9.55 -29.95 -9.87
N SER A 46 9.37 -29.27 -11.01
CA SER A 46 10.33 -28.31 -11.52
C SER A 46 10.66 -27.38 -10.37
N ALA A 47 11.91 -27.45 -9.90
CA ALA A 47 12.35 -26.65 -8.77
C ALA A 47 11.95 -25.20 -9.06
N ALA A 48 11.24 -24.57 -8.13
CA ALA A 48 10.83 -23.19 -8.29
C ALA A 48 12.06 -22.37 -8.72
N PRO A 49 11.93 -21.49 -9.72
CA PRO A 49 13.06 -20.71 -10.20
C PRO A 49 13.75 -20.02 -9.01
N PRO A 50 15.09 -19.94 -9.02
CA PRO A 50 15.83 -19.35 -7.92
C PRO A 50 15.29 -17.95 -7.64
N LYS A 51 15.04 -17.66 -6.35
CA LYS A 51 14.54 -16.35 -5.94
C LYS A 51 15.52 -15.27 -6.40
N PRO A 52 15.03 -14.14 -6.95
CA PRO A 52 15.89 -13.00 -7.23
C PRO A 52 16.54 -12.52 -5.91
N CYS A 53 17.76 -12.00 -5.99
CA CYS A 53 18.51 -11.49 -4.82
C CYS A 53 18.79 -12.56 -3.74
N ALA A 54 19.58 -13.58 -4.09
CA ALA A 54 19.85 -14.73 -3.21
C ALA A 54 20.52 -14.37 -1.86
N ASP A 55 21.20 -13.22 -1.77
CA ASP A 55 21.82 -12.71 -0.55
C ASP A 55 20.87 -11.83 0.29
N GLY A 56 19.61 -11.71 -0.12
CA GLY A 56 18.59 -10.89 0.54
C GLY A 56 18.70 -9.39 0.25
N LYS A 57 19.57 -8.97 -0.68
CA LYS A 57 19.81 -7.55 -0.99
C LYS A 57 19.38 -7.21 -2.40
N SER A 58 18.75 -6.05 -2.55
CA SER A 58 18.46 -5.49 -3.86
C SER A 58 19.75 -5.32 -4.68
N GLU A 59 19.72 -5.69 -5.96
CA GLU A 59 20.84 -5.56 -6.90
C GLU A 59 20.97 -4.10 -7.38
N ASP A 60 21.23 -3.17 -6.46
CA ASP A 60 21.18 -1.75 -6.76
C ASP A 60 22.40 -1.25 -7.55
N PRO A 61 22.22 -0.25 -8.43
CA PRO A 61 23.33 0.37 -9.13
C PRO A 61 24.34 0.97 -8.15
N PRO A 62 25.65 0.97 -8.48
CA PRO A 62 26.62 1.72 -7.70
C PRO A 62 26.25 3.20 -7.71
N ASN A 63 26.61 3.91 -6.63
CA ASN A 63 26.21 5.31 -6.43
C ASN A 63 26.62 6.22 -7.60
N SER A 64 27.75 5.97 -8.26
CA SER A 64 28.19 6.72 -9.45
C SER A 64 27.19 6.65 -10.61
N GLU A 65 26.50 5.52 -10.78
CA GLU A 65 25.49 5.31 -11.82
C GLU A 65 24.10 5.78 -11.38
N PHE A 66 23.74 5.63 -10.10
CA PHE A 66 22.42 5.99 -9.61
C PHE A 66 22.24 7.49 -9.38
N LYS A 67 23.28 8.16 -8.88
CA LYS A 67 23.23 9.57 -8.45
C LYS A 67 22.79 10.56 -9.55
N PRO A 68 23.14 10.39 -10.84
CA PRO A 68 22.58 11.23 -11.91
C PRO A 68 21.04 11.22 -11.96
N ALA A 69 20.40 10.05 -11.80
CA ALA A 69 18.95 9.93 -11.80
C ALA A 69 18.34 10.58 -10.55
N GLN A 70 18.94 10.36 -9.37
CA GLN A 70 18.50 10.97 -8.12
C GLN A 70 18.64 12.50 -8.14
N ASN A 71 19.71 13.01 -8.75
CA ASN A 71 19.92 14.44 -8.95
C ASN A 71 18.85 15.02 -9.89
N ALA A 72 18.62 14.39 -11.05
CA ALA A 72 17.56 14.82 -11.97
C ALA A 72 16.18 14.86 -11.29
N PHE A 73 15.86 13.85 -10.47
CA PHE A 73 14.62 13.83 -9.68
C PHE A 73 14.56 14.99 -8.69
N ARG A 74 15.63 15.23 -7.90
CA ARG A 74 15.71 16.34 -6.94
C ARG A 74 15.57 17.70 -7.62
N ASP A 75 16.14 17.83 -8.81
CA ASP A 75 16.11 19.04 -9.63
C ASP A 75 14.76 19.19 -10.37
N LYS A 76 13.82 18.24 -10.16
CA LYS A 76 12.49 18.16 -10.77
C LYS A 76 12.51 18.01 -12.30
N ASP A 77 13.62 17.55 -12.84
CA ASP A 77 13.75 17.13 -14.23
C ASP A 77 13.30 15.67 -14.35
N TYR A 78 11.98 15.46 -14.18
CA TYR A 78 11.38 14.12 -14.21
C TYR A 78 11.56 13.40 -15.54
N PRO A 79 11.46 14.05 -16.73
CA PRO A 79 11.77 13.38 -18.00
C PRO A 79 13.18 12.79 -18.04
N LYS A 80 14.20 13.56 -17.61
CA LYS A 80 15.57 13.06 -17.51
C LYS A 80 15.71 11.95 -16.48
N ALA A 81 15.10 12.12 -15.30
CA ALA A 81 15.12 11.09 -14.26
C ALA A 81 14.52 9.77 -14.76
N LYS A 82 13.34 9.81 -15.39
CA LYS A 82 12.67 8.63 -15.98
C LYS A 82 13.56 7.92 -17.00
N GLY A 83 14.17 8.65 -17.93
CA GLY A 83 15.07 8.06 -18.94
C GLY A 83 16.30 7.40 -18.33
N LEU A 84 16.93 8.04 -17.33
CA LEU A 84 18.07 7.45 -16.62
C LEU A 84 17.66 6.20 -15.83
N LEU A 85 16.51 6.25 -15.14
CA LEU A 85 16.00 5.12 -14.37
C LEU A 85 15.57 3.95 -15.26
N GLU A 86 15.04 4.21 -16.46
CA GLU A 86 14.74 3.15 -17.43
C GLU A 86 16.01 2.42 -17.89
N ALA A 87 17.09 3.17 -18.16
CA ALA A 87 18.37 2.58 -18.52
C ALA A 87 18.96 1.74 -17.37
N LEU A 88 18.86 2.25 -16.13
CA LEU A 88 19.28 1.49 -14.95
C LEU A 88 18.41 0.24 -14.74
N ALA A 89 17.10 0.33 -14.93
CA ALA A 89 16.18 -0.79 -14.75
C ALA A 89 16.45 -1.97 -15.69
N LYS A 90 16.98 -1.70 -16.90
CA LYS A 90 17.42 -2.71 -17.87
C LYS A 90 18.73 -3.38 -17.47
N LYS A 91 19.64 -2.65 -16.83
CA LYS A 91 20.94 -3.17 -16.38
C LYS A 91 20.84 -3.90 -15.03
N TYR A 92 19.93 -3.45 -14.17
CA TYR A 92 19.72 -3.93 -12.81
C TYR A 92 18.27 -4.41 -12.66
N GLU A 93 17.98 -5.58 -13.22
CA GLU A 93 16.63 -6.13 -13.32
C GLU A 93 16.00 -6.39 -11.94
N HIS A 94 16.82 -6.77 -10.96
CA HIS A 94 16.39 -7.04 -9.58
C HIS A 94 16.64 -5.87 -8.61
N SER A 95 16.89 -4.66 -9.11
CA SER A 95 16.94 -3.47 -8.24
C SER A 95 15.52 -3.02 -7.87
N ALA A 96 15.09 -3.40 -6.67
CA ALA A 96 13.86 -2.90 -6.06
C ALA A 96 13.92 -1.38 -5.88
N SER A 97 15.08 -0.83 -5.50
CA SER A 97 15.27 0.61 -5.32
C SER A 97 15.05 1.38 -6.62
N VAL A 98 15.64 0.94 -7.74
CA VAL A 98 15.37 1.59 -9.05
C VAL A 98 13.87 1.60 -9.36
N ARG A 99 13.13 0.52 -9.05
CA ARG A 99 11.67 0.50 -9.24
C ARG A 99 10.94 1.50 -8.33
N VAL A 100 11.37 1.68 -7.08
CA VAL A 100 10.82 2.74 -6.20
C VAL A 100 11.02 4.11 -6.83
N TRP A 101 12.24 4.41 -7.31
CA TRP A 101 12.56 5.70 -7.92
C TRP A 101 11.84 5.93 -9.26
N GLN A 102 11.61 4.89 -10.06
CA GLN A 102 10.76 4.98 -11.26
C GLN A 102 9.33 5.36 -10.89
N GLY A 103 8.78 4.73 -9.85
CA GLY A 103 7.46 5.05 -9.32
C GLY A 103 7.38 6.50 -8.84
N ASP A 104 8.36 6.97 -8.09
CA ASP A 104 8.42 8.35 -7.62
C ASP A 104 8.56 9.34 -8.78
N ALA A 105 9.45 9.09 -9.73
CA ALA A 105 9.65 9.96 -10.90
C ALA A 105 8.37 10.08 -11.74
N ALA A 106 7.63 8.98 -11.94
CA ALA A 106 6.33 9.00 -12.59
C ALA A 106 5.27 9.73 -11.75
N LEU A 107 5.19 9.46 -10.45
CA LEU A 107 4.19 10.04 -9.57
C LEU A 107 4.35 11.56 -9.44
N PHE A 108 5.57 12.07 -9.36
CA PHE A 108 5.82 13.49 -9.12
C PHE A 108 6.00 14.32 -10.39
N ASP A 109 5.94 13.70 -11.58
CA ASP A 109 5.96 14.43 -12.84
C ASP A 109 4.77 15.37 -12.96
N SER A 110 5.04 16.67 -12.80
CA SER A 110 4.03 17.72 -12.83
C SER A 110 3.47 17.97 -14.23
N LYS A 111 4.11 17.44 -15.28
CA LYS A 111 3.63 17.56 -16.66
C LYS A 111 2.58 16.52 -17.01
N THR A 112 2.53 15.43 -16.24
CA THR A 112 1.56 14.34 -16.42
C THR A 112 0.30 14.60 -15.60
N PRO A 113 -0.91 14.42 -16.18
CA PRO A 113 -2.16 14.50 -15.41
C PRO A 113 -2.13 13.60 -14.17
N LEU A 114 -2.67 14.09 -13.05
CA LEU A 114 -2.51 13.42 -11.74
C LEU A 114 -2.98 11.96 -11.69
N SER A 115 -4.04 11.63 -12.43
CA SER A 115 -4.55 10.25 -12.50
C SER A 115 -3.61 9.35 -13.32
N GLU A 116 -3.13 9.84 -14.47
CA GLU A 116 -2.20 9.11 -15.33
C GLU A 116 -0.86 8.89 -14.64
N ALA A 117 -0.33 9.92 -13.97
CA ALA A 117 0.87 9.82 -13.15
C ALA A 117 0.71 8.77 -12.02
N ALA A 118 -0.48 8.70 -11.42
CA ALA A 118 -0.78 7.68 -10.42
C ALA A 118 -0.81 6.27 -11.03
N ASP A 119 -1.45 6.09 -12.18
CA ASP A 119 -1.50 4.81 -12.88
C ASP A 119 -0.11 4.31 -13.28
N GLU A 120 0.71 5.19 -13.86
CA GLU A 120 2.09 4.89 -14.25
C GLU A 120 2.93 4.51 -13.01
N SER A 121 2.88 5.31 -11.94
CA SER A 121 3.66 5.05 -10.72
C SER A 121 3.33 3.70 -10.07
N LEU A 122 2.06 3.29 -10.10
CA LEU A 122 1.60 2.03 -9.51
C LEU A 122 2.18 0.81 -10.21
N VAL A 123 2.54 0.91 -11.50
CA VAL A 123 3.24 -0.17 -12.20
C VAL A 123 4.58 -0.43 -11.53
N PHE A 124 5.39 0.62 -11.37
CA PHE A 124 6.72 0.50 -10.79
C PHE A 124 6.69 0.18 -9.29
N TYR A 125 5.78 0.77 -8.52
CA TYR A 125 5.65 0.43 -7.10
C TYR A 125 5.25 -1.05 -6.88
N LYS A 126 4.39 -1.62 -7.74
CA LYS A 126 4.06 -3.05 -7.68
C LYS A 126 5.26 -3.92 -8.00
N GLN A 127 6.07 -3.54 -8.99
CA GLN A 127 7.32 -4.24 -9.30
C GLN A 127 8.30 -4.17 -8.12
N ALA A 128 8.50 -2.99 -7.52
CA ALA A 128 9.35 -2.81 -6.35
C ALA A 128 8.89 -3.68 -5.17
N LEU A 129 7.59 -3.68 -4.87
CA LEU A 129 7.02 -4.48 -3.81
C LEU A 129 7.19 -5.98 -4.08
N LYS A 130 6.97 -6.43 -5.33
CA LYS A 130 7.15 -7.83 -5.70
C LYS A 130 8.61 -8.28 -5.54
N LEU A 131 9.57 -7.49 -6.02
CA LEU A 131 11.00 -7.76 -5.81
C LEU A 131 11.34 -7.84 -4.32
N HIS A 132 10.80 -6.92 -3.52
CA HIS A 132 10.99 -6.93 -2.08
C HIS A 132 10.43 -8.19 -1.40
N GLU A 133 9.23 -8.61 -1.78
CA GLU A 133 8.59 -9.85 -1.30
C GLU A 133 9.33 -11.11 -1.77
N ASP A 134 10.02 -11.03 -2.92
CA ASP A 134 10.82 -12.12 -3.47
C ASP A 134 12.22 -12.24 -2.86
N GLY A 135 12.64 -11.28 -2.04
CA GLY A 135 13.92 -11.33 -1.32
C GLY A 135 14.88 -10.18 -1.61
N CYS A 136 14.55 -9.28 -2.55
CA CYS A 136 15.36 -8.10 -2.82
C CYS A 136 15.14 -7.04 -1.74
N GLY A 137 15.90 -7.12 -0.65
CA GLY A 137 15.76 -6.25 0.51
C GLY A 137 15.84 -4.77 0.17
N LEU A 138 14.86 -4.00 0.64
CA LEU A 138 14.83 -2.54 0.56
C LEU A 138 15.25 -1.94 1.91
N PRO A 139 16.07 -0.88 1.94
CA PRO A 139 16.36 -0.13 3.16
C PRO A 139 15.09 0.56 3.70
N ASP A 140 15.09 0.86 5.00
CA ASP A 140 13.91 1.39 5.72
C ASP A 140 13.30 2.63 5.05
N TYR A 141 14.14 3.55 4.59
CA TYR A 141 13.65 4.78 3.94
C TYR A 141 12.89 4.48 2.65
N GLU A 142 13.30 3.48 1.86
CA GLU A 142 12.63 3.12 0.61
C GLU A 142 11.37 2.31 0.87
N ARG A 143 11.35 1.43 1.87
CA ARG A 143 10.10 0.78 2.28
C ARG A 143 9.06 1.80 2.73
N TYR A 144 9.50 2.83 3.46
CA TYR A 144 8.64 3.95 3.84
C TYR A 144 8.12 4.72 2.61
N TYR A 145 9.01 5.16 1.72
CA TYR A 145 8.61 5.95 0.56
C TYR A 145 7.80 5.14 -0.46
N LEU A 146 8.08 3.85 -0.64
CA LEU A 146 7.28 2.94 -1.45
C LEU A 146 5.82 2.90 -0.96
N ARG A 147 5.60 2.67 0.33
CA ARG A 147 4.24 2.61 0.90
C ARG A 147 3.55 3.98 0.89
N MET A 148 4.29 5.05 1.13
CA MET A 148 3.76 6.42 0.99
C MET A 148 3.39 6.73 -0.47
N GLY A 149 4.20 6.32 -1.43
CA GLY A 149 3.97 6.45 -2.88
C GLY A 149 2.69 5.75 -3.31
N PHE A 150 2.49 4.50 -2.89
CA PHE A 150 1.20 3.80 -3.05
C PHE A 150 0.03 4.60 -2.46
N GLY A 151 0.18 5.10 -1.23
CA GLY A 151 -0.85 5.93 -0.58
C GLY A 151 -1.20 7.18 -1.39
N TYR A 152 -0.20 7.91 -1.89
CA TYR A 152 -0.41 9.09 -2.73
C TYR A 152 -1.06 8.74 -4.06
N ALA A 153 -0.60 7.70 -4.74
CA ALA A 153 -1.15 7.27 -6.03
C ALA A 153 -2.62 6.90 -5.90
N TYR A 154 -2.98 6.06 -4.92
CA TYR A 154 -4.38 5.67 -4.69
C TYR A 154 -5.26 6.85 -4.25
N LEU A 155 -4.75 7.77 -3.44
CA LEU A 155 -5.49 9.00 -3.09
C LEU A 155 -5.79 9.89 -4.31
N ARG A 156 -4.87 9.99 -5.28
CA ARG A 156 -5.10 10.71 -6.55
C ARG A 156 -6.16 10.03 -7.40
N LYS A 157 -6.22 8.69 -7.34
CA LYS A 157 -7.28 7.88 -7.93
C LYS A 157 -8.59 7.88 -7.15
N LYS A 158 -8.66 8.63 -6.03
CA LYS A 158 -9.80 8.67 -5.11
C LYS A 158 -10.14 7.31 -4.48
N ASP A 159 -9.17 6.40 -4.40
CA ASP A 159 -9.30 5.08 -3.78
C ASP A 159 -8.68 5.12 -2.37
N GLY A 160 -9.46 5.55 -1.38
CA GLY A 160 -8.97 5.64 0.00
C GLY A 160 -8.75 4.26 0.63
N LYS A 161 -9.52 3.25 0.23
CA LYS A 161 -9.38 1.88 0.71
C LYS A 161 -8.01 1.29 0.38
N GLN A 162 -7.57 1.37 -0.87
CA GLN A 162 -6.25 0.88 -1.25
C GLN A 162 -5.13 1.74 -0.66
N ALA A 163 -5.31 3.05 -0.58
CA ALA A 163 -4.36 3.92 0.13
C ALA A 163 -4.18 3.48 1.59
N LEU A 164 -5.27 3.19 2.31
CA LEU A 164 -5.24 2.70 3.69
C LEU A 164 -4.47 1.39 3.82
N ALA A 165 -4.65 0.43 2.91
CA ALA A 165 -3.95 -0.86 2.98
C ALA A 165 -2.42 -0.67 3.03
N HIS A 166 -1.87 0.16 2.15
CA HIS A 166 -0.43 0.43 2.11
C HIS A 166 0.05 1.31 3.27
N LEU A 167 -0.70 2.35 3.62
CA LEU A 167 -0.31 3.27 4.70
C LEU A 167 -0.39 2.58 6.08
N LYS A 168 -1.36 1.68 6.30
CA LYS A 168 -1.44 0.86 7.52
C LYS A 168 -0.32 -0.17 7.61
N ALA A 169 0.14 -0.71 6.48
CA ALA A 169 1.35 -1.53 6.47
C ALA A 169 2.57 -0.72 6.92
N ALA A 170 2.74 0.50 6.40
CA ALA A 170 3.79 1.40 6.85
C ALA A 170 3.66 1.81 8.32
N GLU A 171 2.45 1.96 8.86
CA GLU A 171 2.24 2.36 10.27
C GLU A 171 2.78 1.30 11.25
N LYS A 172 2.72 0.01 10.87
CA LYS A 172 3.26 -1.09 11.68
C LYS A 172 4.77 -0.99 11.84
N GLU A 173 5.47 -0.57 10.79
CA GLU A 173 6.93 -0.40 10.76
C GLU A 173 7.37 0.96 11.30
N PHE A 174 6.68 2.05 10.92
CA PHE A 174 7.11 3.43 11.11
C PHE A 174 6.13 4.22 11.99
N LYS A 175 6.06 3.84 13.27
CA LYS A 175 5.06 4.30 14.25
C LYS A 175 5.06 5.80 14.58
N ASN A 176 6.09 6.53 14.18
CA ASN A 176 6.32 7.91 14.61
C ASN A 176 6.26 8.95 13.49
N SER A 177 5.72 8.63 12.30
CA SER A 177 5.68 9.59 11.19
C SER A 177 4.39 10.42 11.14
N SER A 178 4.48 11.73 11.41
CA SER A 178 3.35 12.65 11.19
C SER A 178 2.89 12.67 9.74
N GLY A 179 3.81 12.56 8.78
CA GLY A 179 3.46 12.52 7.36
C GLY A 179 2.67 11.28 6.99
N LEU A 180 2.98 10.14 7.60
CA LEU A 180 2.22 8.91 7.43
C LEU A 180 0.81 9.05 8.02
N PHE A 181 0.70 9.52 9.27
CA PHE A 181 -0.59 9.72 9.93
C PHE A 181 -1.48 10.71 9.18
N TYR A 182 -0.90 11.77 8.63
CA TYR A 182 -1.63 12.74 7.82
C TYR A 182 -2.23 12.10 6.57
N ASN A 183 -1.47 11.23 5.90
CA ASN A 183 -1.97 10.52 4.72
C ASN A 183 -3.00 9.44 5.07
N ILE A 184 -2.88 8.78 6.23
CA ILE A 184 -3.93 7.89 6.74
C ILE A 184 -5.22 8.68 7.01
N ALA A 185 -5.12 9.87 7.63
CA ALA A 185 -6.28 10.76 7.81
C ALA A 185 -6.91 11.13 6.46
N ARG A 186 -6.10 11.47 5.45
CA ARG A 186 -6.60 11.75 4.09
C ARG A 186 -7.38 10.58 3.52
N ALA A 187 -6.88 9.37 3.69
CA ALA A 187 -7.52 8.18 3.18
C ALA A 187 -8.84 7.87 3.92
N TYR A 188 -8.90 8.01 5.25
CA TYR A 188 -10.17 7.89 5.97
C TYR A 188 -11.18 8.97 5.60
N CYS A 189 -10.74 10.22 5.44
CA CYS A 189 -11.61 11.30 4.97
C CYS A 189 -12.13 11.05 3.54
N ARG A 190 -11.33 10.41 2.67
CA ARG A 190 -11.76 10.00 1.33
C ARG A 190 -12.87 8.94 1.38
N GLU A 191 -12.78 8.02 2.33
CA GLU A 191 -13.78 6.97 2.58
C GLU A 191 -14.94 7.44 3.48
N ASP A 192 -15.07 8.75 3.70
CA ASP A 192 -16.11 9.35 4.54
C ASP A 192 -16.15 8.87 6.00
N ASN A 193 -15.09 8.20 6.47
CA ASN A 193 -14.91 7.84 7.87
C ASN A 193 -14.32 9.04 8.65
N VAL A 194 -15.20 9.97 9.03
CA VAL A 194 -14.81 11.22 9.68
C VAL A 194 -14.19 10.97 11.06
N ASP A 195 -14.65 9.96 11.80
CA ASP A 195 -14.11 9.64 13.12
C ASP A 195 -12.64 9.23 13.07
N GLU A 196 -12.30 8.29 12.17
CA GLU A 196 -10.92 7.90 11.97
C GLU A 196 -10.08 9.01 11.32
N CYS A 197 -10.68 9.81 10.43
CA CYS A 197 -9.99 10.97 9.87
C CYS A 197 -9.57 11.97 10.96
N VAL A 198 -10.47 12.29 11.90
CA VAL A 198 -10.18 13.16 13.06
C VAL A 198 -9.11 12.53 13.93
N ALA A 199 -9.22 11.25 14.27
CA ALA A 199 -8.27 10.56 15.14
C ALA A 199 -6.85 10.57 14.55
N TYR A 200 -6.70 10.27 13.26
CA TYR A 200 -5.40 10.29 12.60
C TYR A 200 -4.86 11.69 12.34
N PHE A 201 -5.73 12.68 12.13
CA PHE A 201 -5.31 14.06 12.09
C PHE A 201 -4.78 14.53 13.46
N GLU A 202 -5.43 14.15 14.57
CA GLU A 202 -4.89 14.43 15.90
C GLU A 202 -3.53 13.76 16.11
N LYS A 203 -3.36 12.48 15.75
CA LYS A 203 -2.06 11.79 15.82
C LYS A 203 -0.96 12.54 15.05
N THR A 204 -1.30 13.11 13.90
CA THR A 204 -0.39 13.95 13.11
C THR A 204 0.11 15.14 13.92
N LEU A 205 -0.81 15.88 14.56
CA LEU A 205 -0.48 17.07 15.36
C LEU A 205 0.29 16.71 16.63
N VAL A 206 -0.08 15.62 17.32
CA VAL A 206 0.63 15.11 18.50
C VAL A 206 2.10 14.83 18.16
N ASN A 207 2.35 14.06 17.09
CA ASN A 207 3.72 13.73 16.71
C ASN A 207 4.50 14.94 16.21
N ALA A 208 3.83 15.86 15.50
CA ALA A 208 4.47 17.09 15.03
C ALA A 208 4.90 17.99 16.19
N LYS A 209 4.05 18.15 17.23
CA LYS A 209 4.39 18.90 18.44
C LYS A 209 5.54 18.25 19.21
N ALA A 210 5.54 16.91 19.29
CA ALA A 210 6.59 16.16 19.98
C ALA A 210 7.88 15.95 19.16
N LEU A 211 7.97 16.52 17.94
CA LEU A 211 9.09 16.34 17.00
C LEU A 211 9.44 14.87 16.74
N LYS A 212 8.46 13.96 16.83
CA LYS A 212 8.64 12.54 16.60
C LYS A 212 8.70 12.25 15.10
N LYS A 213 9.70 11.47 14.69
CA LYS A 213 9.88 11.00 13.30
C LYS A 213 10.74 9.73 13.27
N PRO A 214 10.64 8.91 12.21
CA PRO A 214 11.69 7.95 11.89
C PRO A 214 13.05 8.64 11.70
N ASP A 215 14.13 8.00 12.13
CA ASP A 215 15.47 8.61 12.15
C ASP A 215 15.97 8.99 10.76
N PHE A 216 15.65 8.18 9.74
CA PHE A 216 16.03 8.43 8.34
C PHE A 216 15.36 9.68 7.73
N LEU A 217 14.26 10.18 8.30
CA LEU A 217 13.62 11.42 7.83
C LEU A 217 14.44 12.61 8.33
N ARG A 218 15.23 13.24 7.46
CA ARG A 218 16.07 14.39 7.84
C ARG A 218 15.26 15.63 8.18
N SER A 219 14.12 15.83 7.53
CA SER A 219 13.24 16.97 7.73
C SER A 219 11.97 16.57 8.48
N HIS A 220 11.41 17.53 9.21
CA HIS A 220 10.09 17.43 9.81
C HIS A 220 9.29 18.67 9.42
N TYR A 221 8.01 18.49 9.11
CA TYR A 221 7.11 19.62 8.96
C TYR A 221 6.68 20.10 10.34
N SER A 222 6.73 21.41 10.55
CA SER A 222 6.26 22.04 11.78
C SER A 222 4.76 21.79 11.98
N LEU A 223 4.30 21.89 13.23
CA LEU A 223 2.88 21.86 13.59
C LEU A 223 2.08 22.85 12.72
N ALA A 224 2.56 24.09 12.59
CA ALA A 224 1.97 25.11 11.73
C ALA A 224 1.86 24.67 10.25
N SER A 225 2.85 23.95 9.73
CA SER A 225 2.82 23.41 8.37
C SER A 225 1.70 22.38 8.18
N TRP A 226 1.49 21.48 9.15
CA TRP A 226 0.40 20.51 9.11
C TRP A 226 -0.97 21.17 9.20
N VAL A 227 -1.12 22.15 10.09
CA VAL A 227 -2.35 22.94 10.20
C VAL A 227 -2.63 23.67 8.88
N SER A 228 -1.64 24.33 8.30
CA SER A 228 -1.77 25.02 7.01
C SER A 228 -2.26 24.07 5.91
N ARG A 229 -1.63 22.90 5.75
CA ARG A 229 -2.04 21.89 4.78
C ARG A 229 -3.46 21.37 5.00
N SER A 230 -3.84 21.14 6.26
CA SER A 230 -5.17 20.62 6.59
C SER A 230 -6.31 21.57 6.18
N ARG A 231 -6.03 22.87 6.07
CA ARG A 231 -6.98 23.88 5.61
C ARG A 231 -7.31 23.78 4.12
N THR A 232 -6.36 23.32 3.31
CA THR A 232 -6.48 23.32 1.84
C THR A 232 -6.61 21.92 1.24
N GLN A 233 -6.31 20.86 2.00
CA GLN A 233 -6.36 19.50 1.52
C GLN A 233 -7.76 19.11 1.02
N SER A 234 -7.83 18.56 -0.20
CA SER A 234 -9.09 18.29 -0.89
C SER A 234 -9.94 17.21 -0.19
N GLU A 235 -9.32 16.20 0.42
CA GLU A 235 -10.02 15.17 1.19
C GLU A 235 -10.64 15.72 2.49
N PHE A 236 -10.09 16.79 3.05
CA PHE A 236 -10.43 17.25 4.41
C PHE A 236 -11.67 18.14 4.51
N VAL A 237 -12.52 18.19 3.48
CA VAL A 237 -13.75 19.01 3.51
C VAL A 237 -14.64 18.64 4.70
N LYS A 238 -14.85 17.34 4.94
CA LYS A 238 -15.68 16.87 6.07
C LYS A 238 -14.98 17.07 7.41
N LEU A 239 -13.68 16.80 7.50
CA LEU A 239 -12.88 17.11 8.70
C LEU A 239 -13.03 18.59 9.10
N ARG A 240 -12.90 19.52 8.15
CA ARG A 240 -13.01 20.96 8.44
C ARG A 240 -14.39 21.40 8.93
N ARG A 241 -15.44 20.64 8.61
CA ARG A 241 -16.83 20.88 9.05
C ARG A 241 -17.13 20.24 10.41
N ASP A 242 -16.30 19.29 10.86
CA ASP A 242 -16.46 18.65 12.16
C ASP A 242 -16.01 19.58 13.29
N ASN A 243 -16.83 19.71 14.34
CA ASN A 243 -16.54 20.58 15.47
C ASN A 243 -15.24 20.19 16.22
N ARG A 244 -14.85 18.92 16.17
CA ARG A 244 -13.58 18.44 16.76
C ARG A 244 -12.38 19.03 16.06
N TYR A 245 -12.44 19.33 14.77
CA TYR A 245 -11.32 19.94 14.06
C TYR A 245 -10.98 21.32 14.63
N GLN A 246 -11.97 22.18 14.90
CA GLN A 246 -11.71 23.49 15.52
C GLN A 246 -11.17 23.35 16.94
N LYS A 247 -11.67 22.37 17.72
CA LYS A 247 -11.14 22.05 19.05
C LYS A 247 -9.68 21.60 19.00
N LEU A 248 -9.33 20.75 18.04
CA LEU A 248 -7.95 20.34 17.79
C LEU A 248 -7.08 21.55 17.45
N LEU A 249 -7.52 22.39 16.51
CA LEU A 249 -6.74 23.57 16.14
C LEU A 249 -6.52 24.52 17.33
N ALA A 250 -7.54 24.74 18.17
CA ALA A 250 -7.43 25.56 19.37
C ALA A 250 -6.43 24.97 20.39
N LYS A 251 -6.48 23.65 20.63
CA LYS A 251 -5.54 22.92 21.51
C LYS A 251 -4.07 23.10 21.07
N TYR A 252 -3.83 23.29 19.78
CA TYR A 252 -2.50 23.38 19.18
C TYR A 252 -2.15 24.80 18.67
N LYS A 253 -2.90 25.84 19.08
CA LYS A 253 -2.72 27.25 18.64
C LYS A 253 -1.76 28.07 19.53
N GLY A 254 -1.11 27.47 20.52
CA GLY A 254 -0.50 28.21 21.64
C GLY A 254 0.93 27.85 22.02
N ASP A 255 1.72 27.22 21.14
CA ASP A 255 3.16 26.99 21.38
C ASP A 255 4.01 27.63 20.28
#